data_AF-A0A6C0KXT0-F1
#
_entry.id   AF-A0A6C0KXT0-F1
#
_cell.length_a   1.000
_cell.length_b   1.000
_cell.length_c   1.000
_cell.angle_alpha   90.00
_cell.angle_beta   90.00
_cell.angle_gamma   90.00
#
_symmetry.space_group_name_H-M   'P 1'
#
loop_
_entity.id
_entity.type
_entity.pdbx_description
1 polymer ?
#
loop_
_entity_poly.entity_id
_entity_poly.type
_entity_poly.pdbx_seq_one_letter_code
_entity_poly.pdbx_strand_id
1 'polypeptide(L)'
;MPHETLLSNVIGFVDAEKVTGDTYVAAGWAYESKEGLTRPFRLLSNNQIYPVVRVEREDVGRYFNTQSIINCGWTINAKTVYQGELQMFLDSKWVTIFMLNQSGLKAPASATPPVPAPAPAPAPAPAPAPAPAPAPAPAAAPAPAPVPAPAPAPAPAPAPAPAPVPAPAPATPSVPAPAPAAGTQTNVTNSIPTSIVIDNFYENPDFVRNFALTCNFQDHPNYHKGKRTDQCYRFAGLKERFEKLVGRKIVNWEKYGTNGCFQFCIGGDQLVYHHDGQQYAGVLYLTPDAPPQAGTNLYRSKYTKKMKVSGAEHGQVFKNGYLDSTEFDLVDVVGNVYNRLVLFDAQVIHAASTYFGTTKENGRLFQLFFFDLE
;
A
#
# COMPACT_ATOMS: atom_id res chain seq x y z
N MET A 1 -11.00 0.67 35.48
CA MET A 1 -12.03 -0.40 35.50
C MET A 1 -11.39 -1.66 34.94
N PRO A 2 -11.58 -2.85 35.54
CA PRO A 2 -10.96 -4.08 35.01
C PRO A 2 -11.49 -4.33 33.60
N HIS A 3 -10.57 -4.63 32.67
CA HIS A 3 -10.86 -4.77 31.25
C HIS A 3 -11.33 -6.19 30.91
N GLU A 4 -12.17 -6.34 29.89
CA GLU A 4 -12.89 -7.58 29.56
C GLU A 4 -12.27 -8.35 28.39
N THR A 5 -10.98 -8.20 28.08
CA THR A 5 -10.40 -8.91 26.93
C THR A 5 -9.60 -10.16 27.34
N LEU A 6 -9.45 -11.08 26.40
CA LEU A 6 -8.65 -12.30 26.52
C LEU A 6 -7.15 -12.08 26.78
N LEU A 7 -6.66 -10.86 26.56
CA LEU A 7 -5.24 -10.56 26.51
C LEU A 7 -4.90 -9.46 27.51
N SER A 8 -3.89 -9.69 28.35
CA SER A 8 -3.45 -8.71 29.35
C SER A 8 -2.92 -7.42 28.72
N ASN A 9 -2.43 -7.48 27.48
CA ASN A 9 -1.97 -6.33 26.72
C ASN A 9 -3.08 -5.65 25.91
N VAL A 10 -4.33 -6.11 25.99
CA VAL A 10 -5.45 -5.51 25.28
C VAL A 10 -6.50 -5.03 26.27
N ILE A 11 -6.90 -3.78 26.11
CA ILE A 11 -7.90 -3.14 26.92
C ILE A 11 -9.15 -2.95 26.06
N GLY A 12 -10.31 -3.38 26.55
CA GLY A 12 -11.55 -3.27 25.78
C GLY A 12 -12.79 -3.71 26.55
N PHE A 13 -13.95 -3.32 26.03
CA PHE A 13 -15.28 -3.59 26.58
C PHE A 13 -16.32 -3.71 25.46
N VAL A 14 -17.42 -4.41 25.75
CA VAL A 14 -18.63 -4.43 24.93
C VAL A 14 -19.62 -3.42 25.52
N ASP A 15 -19.99 -2.40 24.74
CA ASP A 15 -20.88 -1.33 25.22
C ASP A 15 -22.36 -1.68 25.06
N ALA A 16 -22.69 -2.37 23.97
CA ALA A 16 -24.07 -2.67 23.60
C ALA A 16 -24.14 -3.97 22.81
N GLU A 17 -25.18 -4.75 23.08
CA GLU A 17 -25.41 -6.03 22.41
C GLU A 17 -26.91 -6.28 22.27
N LYS A 18 -27.34 -6.73 21.09
CA LYS A 18 -28.72 -7.08 20.78
C LYS A 18 -28.79 -8.19 19.76
N VAL A 19 -29.61 -9.20 20.07
CA VAL A 19 -29.98 -10.28 19.13
C VAL A 19 -31.45 -10.10 18.75
N THR A 20 -31.76 -10.05 17.45
CA THR A 20 -33.14 -9.93 16.94
C THR A 20 -33.35 -10.89 15.78
N GLY A 21 -34.07 -11.99 16.02
CA GLY A 21 -34.17 -13.10 15.06
C GLY A 21 -32.78 -13.66 14.74
N ASP A 22 -32.46 -13.78 13.45
CA ASP A 22 -31.13 -14.23 12.99
C ASP A 22 -30.07 -13.10 12.97
N THR A 23 -30.40 -11.88 13.39
CA THR A 23 -29.48 -10.74 13.32
C THR A 23 -28.82 -10.47 14.66
N TYR A 24 -27.49 -10.47 14.65
CA TYR A 24 -26.63 -10.15 15.78
C TYR A 24 -26.02 -8.77 15.60
N VAL A 25 -26.26 -7.86 16.56
CA VAL A 25 -25.68 -6.52 16.59
C VAL A 25 -24.94 -6.32 17.90
N ALA A 26 -23.67 -5.96 17.81
CA ALA A 26 -22.88 -5.60 18.98
C ALA A 26 -21.96 -4.43 18.69
N ALA A 27 -21.68 -3.62 19.70
CA ALA A 27 -20.75 -2.52 19.61
C ALA A 27 -19.89 -2.48 20.87
N GLY A 28 -18.67 -2.01 20.72
CA GLY A 28 -17.71 -1.93 21.80
C GLY A 28 -16.47 -1.18 21.37
N TRP A 29 -15.43 -1.32 22.18
CA TRP A 29 -14.13 -0.73 21.89
C TRP A 29 -13.00 -1.60 22.43
N ALA A 30 -11.85 -1.58 21.75
CA ALA A 30 -10.63 -2.21 22.23
C ALA A 30 -9.37 -1.55 21.66
N TYR A 31 -8.28 -1.54 22.43
CA TYR A 31 -6.97 -1.06 22.00
C TYR A 31 -5.84 -1.86 22.64
N GLU A 32 -4.66 -1.84 22.01
CA GLU A 32 -3.46 -2.44 22.58
C GLU A 32 -2.79 -1.50 23.58
N SER A 33 -2.71 -1.93 24.84
CA SER A 33 -2.21 -1.13 25.97
C SER A 33 -0.72 -0.79 25.91
N LYS A 34 0.10 -1.64 25.27
CA LYS A 34 1.56 -1.46 25.21
C LYS A 34 1.97 -0.25 24.37
N GLU A 35 1.28 -0.06 23.23
CA GLU A 35 1.59 1.01 22.28
C GLU A 35 0.50 2.08 22.22
N GLY A 36 -0.63 1.88 22.91
CA GLY A 36 -1.78 2.79 22.87
C GLY A 36 -2.42 2.88 21.49
N LEU A 37 -2.35 1.79 20.71
CA LEU A 37 -2.78 1.76 19.31
C LEU A 37 -4.10 1.01 19.15
N THR A 38 -4.97 1.56 18.32
CA THR A 38 -6.07 0.80 17.75
C THR A 38 -5.55 -0.16 16.69
N ARG A 39 -6.12 -1.37 16.66
CA ARG A 39 -5.71 -2.42 15.74
C ARG A 39 -6.93 -2.94 14.96
N PRO A 40 -6.74 -3.51 13.75
CA PRO A 40 -7.85 -4.00 12.95
C PRO A 40 -8.66 -5.07 13.67
N PHE A 41 -9.97 -5.05 13.44
CA PHE A 41 -10.90 -6.05 13.96
C PHE A 41 -11.46 -6.90 12.81
N ARG A 42 -11.72 -8.17 13.09
CA ARG A 42 -12.56 -9.03 12.24
C ARG A 42 -13.40 -9.94 13.10
N LEU A 43 -14.53 -10.38 12.60
CA LEU A 43 -15.32 -11.44 13.21
C LEU A 43 -15.11 -12.72 12.40
N LEU A 44 -14.61 -13.76 13.04
CA LEU A 44 -14.44 -15.09 12.45
C LEU A 44 -15.54 -16.02 13.00
N SER A 45 -16.35 -16.60 12.13
CA SER A 45 -17.40 -17.56 12.52
C SER A 45 -17.52 -18.64 11.45
N ASN A 46 -17.49 -19.91 11.84
CA ASN A 46 -17.57 -21.05 10.90
C ASN A 46 -16.60 -20.95 9.71
N ASN A 47 -15.37 -20.51 9.98
CA ASN A 47 -14.33 -20.29 8.96
C ASN A 47 -14.64 -19.19 7.92
N GLN A 48 -15.70 -18.41 8.14
CA GLN A 48 -16.08 -17.26 7.34
C GLN A 48 -15.75 -15.96 8.09
N ILE A 49 -15.26 -14.97 7.34
CA ILE A 49 -14.93 -13.65 7.87
C ILE A 49 -16.11 -12.72 7.63
N TYR A 50 -16.56 -12.06 8.70
CA TYR A 50 -17.60 -11.06 8.66
C TYR A 50 -16.99 -9.67 8.87
N PRO A 51 -17.47 -8.65 8.13
CA PRO A 51 -16.98 -7.30 8.25
C PRO A 51 -17.30 -6.73 9.64
N VAL A 52 -16.32 -6.05 10.23
CA VAL A 52 -16.49 -5.27 11.46
C VAL A 52 -16.33 -3.80 11.08
N VAL A 53 -17.33 -3.00 11.39
CA VAL A 53 -17.31 -1.56 11.11
C VAL A 53 -16.51 -0.89 12.22
N ARG A 54 -15.46 -0.14 11.88
CA ARG A 54 -14.76 0.69 12.84
C ARG A 54 -15.55 1.95 13.12
N VAL A 55 -15.53 2.38 14.38
CA VAL A 55 -16.23 3.58 14.84
C VAL A 55 -15.28 4.41 15.70
N GLU A 56 -15.37 5.73 15.58
CA GLU A 56 -14.63 6.64 16.45
C GLU A 56 -15.28 6.71 17.85
N ARG A 57 -14.45 6.67 18.88
CA ARG A 57 -14.80 6.68 20.30
C ARG A 57 -13.99 7.75 21.02
N GLU A 58 -14.34 9.00 20.76
CA GLU A 58 -13.75 10.15 21.44
C GLU A 58 -13.93 10.09 22.95
N ASP A 59 -15.07 9.58 23.41
CA ASP A 59 -15.37 9.40 24.82
C ASP A 59 -14.35 8.48 25.50
N VAL A 60 -13.86 7.44 24.81
CA VAL A 60 -12.76 6.59 25.28
C VAL A 60 -11.42 7.33 25.18
N GLY A 61 -11.14 7.97 24.04
CA GLY A 61 -9.89 8.70 23.80
C GLY A 61 -9.62 9.80 24.84
N ARG A 62 -10.65 10.46 25.37
CA ARG A 62 -10.55 11.50 26.41
C ARG A 62 -9.99 10.98 27.74
N TYR A 63 -10.18 9.70 28.06
CA TYR A 63 -9.65 9.11 29.30
C TYR A 63 -8.18 8.71 29.18
N PHE A 64 -7.67 8.51 27.96
CA PHE A 64 -6.33 7.98 27.71
C PHE A 64 -5.40 8.94 26.94
N ASN A 65 -5.90 10.12 26.56
CA ASN A 65 -5.17 11.24 25.94
C ASN A 65 -4.30 10.85 24.72
N THR A 66 -4.81 9.98 23.85
CA THR A 66 -4.12 9.58 22.61
C THR A 66 -5.07 9.61 21.41
N GLN A 67 -4.63 10.24 20.31
CA GLN A 67 -5.40 10.30 19.07
C GLN A 67 -5.63 8.91 18.45
N SER A 68 -4.70 7.98 18.66
CA SER A 68 -4.79 6.59 18.19
C SER A 68 -5.90 5.78 18.85
N ILE A 69 -6.29 6.11 20.10
CA ILE A 69 -7.39 5.42 20.80
C ILE A 69 -8.75 5.94 20.33
N ILE A 70 -8.85 7.11 19.71
CA ILE A 70 -10.12 7.61 19.15
C ILE A 70 -10.69 6.61 18.13
N ASN A 71 -9.85 5.85 17.42
CA ASN A 71 -10.29 4.86 16.43
C ASN A 71 -10.46 3.43 16.99
N CYS A 72 -10.67 3.28 18.30
CA CYS A 72 -10.75 1.97 18.98
C CYS A 72 -12.13 1.31 18.94
N GLY A 73 -13.17 1.99 18.44
CA GLY A 73 -14.54 1.47 18.41
C GLY A 73 -14.77 0.46 17.30
N TRP A 74 -15.68 -0.48 17.57
CA TRP A 74 -16.12 -1.48 16.61
C TRP A 74 -17.62 -1.74 16.72
N THR A 75 -18.24 -2.03 15.59
CA THR A 75 -19.64 -2.44 15.47
C THR A 75 -19.73 -3.66 14.57
N ILE A 76 -20.46 -4.67 15.04
CA ILE A 76 -20.79 -5.89 14.32
C ILE A 76 -22.27 -5.82 13.96
N ASN A 77 -22.58 -6.13 12.71
CA ASN A 77 -23.92 -6.40 12.25
C ASN A 77 -23.86 -7.64 11.34
N ALA A 78 -24.22 -8.79 11.90
CA ALA A 78 -24.09 -10.07 11.22
C ALA A 78 -25.41 -10.83 11.24
N LYS A 79 -25.78 -11.43 10.11
CA LYS A 79 -26.88 -12.38 10.01
C LYS A 79 -26.37 -13.81 10.16
N THR A 80 -27.12 -14.64 10.87
CA THR A 80 -26.88 -16.08 11.01
C THR A 80 -25.57 -16.42 11.72
N VAL A 81 -25.12 -15.57 12.64
CA VAL A 81 -23.93 -15.81 13.47
C VAL A 81 -24.37 -16.10 14.90
N TYR A 82 -24.14 -17.33 15.34
CA TYR A 82 -24.51 -17.83 16.67
C TYR A 82 -23.29 -18.13 17.55
N GLN A 83 -22.13 -18.33 16.94
CA GLN A 83 -20.84 -18.54 17.60
C GLN A 83 -19.72 -17.94 16.75
N GLY A 84 -18.72 -17.31 17.36
CA GLY A 84 -17.61 -16.71 16.64
C GLY A 84 -16.56 -16.07 17.52
N GLU A 85 -15.55 -15.50 16.88
CA GLU A 85 -14.39 -14.91 17.51
C GLU A 85 -14.22 -13.49 16.98
N LEU A 86 -14.40 -12.48 17.84
CA LEU A 86 -13.97 -11.13 17.52
C LEU A 86 -12.45 -11.10 17.73
N GLN A 87 -11.73 -10.95 16.63
CA GLN A 87 -10.27 -10.99 16.60
C GLN A 87 -9.71 -9.60 16.32
N MET A 88 -8.59 -9.30 16.96
CA MET A 88 -7.80 -8.10 16.75
C MET A 88 -6.44 -8.47 16.13
N PHE A 89 -5.96 -7.68 15.18
CA PHE A 89 -4.68 -7.95 14.52
C PHE A 89 -3.51 -7.41 15.34
N LEU A 90 -2.71 -8.31 15.90
CA LEU A 90 -1.60 -8.04 16.80
C LEU A 90 -0.38 -8.85 16.37
N ASP A 91 0.81 -8.26 16.39
CA ASP A 91 2.08 -8.97 16.09
C ASP A 91 2.01 -9.82 14.80
N SER A 92 1.46 -9.24 13.74
CA SER A 92 1.29 -9.88 12.42
C SER A 92 0.37 -11.11 12.40
N LYS A 93 -0.47 -11.29 13.43
CA LYS A 93 -1.46 -12.39 13.51
C LYS A 93 -2.80 -11.89 14.01
N TRP A 94 -3.85 -12.62 13.65
CA TRP A 94 -5.18 -12.39 14.22
C TRP A 94 -5.28 -13.11 15.55
N VAL A 95 -5.63 -12.37 16.60
CA VAL A 95 -5.76 -12.90 17.96
C VAL A 95 -7.15 -12.62 18.48
N THR A 96 -7.78 -13.61 19.08
CA THR A 96 -9.13 -13.49 19.63
C THR A 96 -9.13 -12.62 20.87
N ILE A 97 -9.99 -11.61 20.89
CA ILE A 97 -10.14 -10.66 22.00
C ILE A 97 -11.48 -10.83 22.73
N PHE A 98 -12.53 -11.28 22.03
CA PHE A 98 -13.82 -11.65 22.61
C PHE A 98 -14.39 -12.90 21.92
N MET A 99 -15.08 -13.74 22.68
CA MET A 99 -15.80 -14.91 22.16
C MET A 99 -17.29 -14.59 22.06
N LEU A 100 -17.87 -14.81 20.88
CA LEU A 100 -19.31 -14.72 20.63
C LEU A 100 -19.92 -16.12 20.84
N ASN A 101 -20.91 -16.22 21.74
CA ASN A 101 -21.70 -17.43 21.94
C ASN A 101 -23.20 -17.10 22.04
N GLN A 102 -24.04 -18.12 22.30
CA GLN A 102 -25.50 -17.97 22.42
C GLN A 102 -25.94 -17.00 23.55
N SER A 103 -25.06 -16.72 24.51
CA SER A 103 -25.27 -15.77 25.61
C SER A 103 -24.64 -14.40 25.36
N GLY A 104 -24.07 -14.19 24.18
CA GLY A 104 -23.47 -12.94 23.72
C GLY A 104 -21.94 -12.92 23.59
N LEU A 105 -21.37 -11.75 23.28
CA LEU A 105 -19.93 -11.48 23.29
C LEU A 105 -19.46 -11.35 24.74
N LYS A 106 -18.57 -12.23 25.16
CA LYS A 106 -17.99 -12.17 26.51
C LYS A 106 -16.48 -12.35 26.48
N ALA A 107 -15.82 -11.66 27.42
CA ALA A 107 -14.55 -12.14 27.96
C ALA A 107 -14.80 -13.54 28.53
N PRO A 108 -14.09 -14.60 28.13
CA PRO A 108 -14.13 -15.81 28.93
C PRO A 108 -13.47 -15.49 30.27
N ALA A 109 -14.12 -15.90 31.36
CA ALA A 109 -13.51 -15.88 32.68
C ALA A 109 -12.17 -16.60 32.58
N SER A 110 -11.07 -15.90 32.92
CA SER A 110 -9.67 -16.34 32.90
C SER A 110 -9.55 -17.85 32.71
N ALA A 111 -9.51 -18.31 31.45
CA ALA A 111 -9.28 -19.69 31.18
C ALA A 111 -7.85 -19.95 31.64
N THR A 112 -7.72 -20.68 32.76
CA THR A 112 -6.48 -21.38 33.08
C THR A 112 -5.97 -22.03 31.79
N PRO A 113 -4.66 -21.96 31.50
CA PRO A 113 -4.10 -22.60 30.31
C PRO A 113 -4.66 -24.02 30.21
N PRO A 114 -5.08 -24.49 29.02
CA PRO A 114 -5.66 -25.81 28.88
C PRO A 114 -4.74 -26.81 29.56
N VAL A 115 -5.28 -27.57 30.50
CA VAL A 115 -4.58 -28.72 31.09
C VAL A 115 -4.02 -29.52 29.90
N PRO A 116 -2.72 -29.86 29.89
CA PRO A 116 -2.15 -30.68 28.83
C PRO A 116 -3.06 -31.90 28.65
N ALA A 117 -3.48 -32.17 27.42
CA ALA A 117 -4.25 -33.37 27.12
C ALA A 117 -3.55 -34.57 27.78
N PRO A 118 -4.29 -35.49 28.45
CA PRO A 118 -3.68 -36.68 29.02
C PRO A 118 -2.84 -37.34 27.93
N ALA A 119 -1.62 -37.75 28.31
CA ALA A 119 -0.67 -38.37 27.40
C ALA A 119 -1.40 -39.44 26.56
N PRO A 120 -1.22 -39.46 25.23
CA PRO A 120 -1.85 -40.45 24.39
C PRO A 120 -1.60 -41.84 24.98
N ALA A 121 -2.65 -42.67 25.05
CA ALA A 121 -2.50 -44.08 25.38
C ALA A 121 -1.38 -44.67 24.49
N PRO A 122 -0.54 -45.58 25.01
CA PRO A 122 0.55 -46.17 24.24
C PRO A 122 0.04 -46.62 22.87
N ALA A 123 0.68 -46.15 21.81
CA ALA A 123 0.34 -46.52 20.45
C ALA A 123 0.31 -48.06 20.35
N PRO A 124 -0.69 -48.65 19.68
CA PRO A 124 -0.69 -50.08 19.38
C PRO A 124 0.64 -50.47 18.75
N ALA A 125 1.17 -51.64 19.16
CA ALA A 125 2.42 -52.16 18.63
C ALA A 125 2.41 -52.09 17.09
N PRO A 126 3.52 -51.64 16.45
CA PRO A 126 3.57 -51.49 15.00
C PRO A 126 3.15 -52.78 14.30
N ALA A 127 2.22 -52.67 13.35
CA ALA A 127 1.91 -53.78 12.45
C ALA A 127 3.19 -54.25 11.74
N PRO A 128 3.33 -55.55 11.43
CA PRO A 128 4.50 -56.09 10.75
C PRO A 128 4.82 -55.28 9.48
N ALA A 129 6.08 -54.95 9.31
CA ALA A 129 6.55 -54.16 8.17
C ALA A 129 6.11 -54.79 6.84
N PRO A 130 5.56 -54.01 5.90
CA PRO A 130 5.24 -54.50 4.56
C PRO A 130 6.45 -55.15 3.91
N ALA A 131 6.23 -56.25 3.17
CA ALA A 131 7.26 -56.91 2.40
C ALA A 131 7.97 -55.91 1.46
N PRO A 132 9.30 -56.02 1.26
CA PRO A 132 10.05 -55.09 0.43
C PRO A 132 9.45 -54.97 -0.98
N ALA A 133 9.25 -53.72 -1.42
CA ALA A 133 8.80 -53.43 -2.77
C ALA A 133 9.79 -54.00 -3.81
N PRO A 134 9.31 -54.46 -4.98
CA PRO A 134 10.17 -54.93 -6.06
C PRO A 134 11.23 -53.89 -6.44
N ALA A 135 12.45 -54.37 -6.70
CA ALA A 135 13.59 -53.52 -7.06
C ALA A 135 13.24 -52.60 -8.26
N PRO A 136 13.61 -51.31 -8.22
CA PRO A 136 13.39 -50.39 -9.33
C PRO A 136 14.00 -50.91 -10.64
N ALA A 137 13.26 -50.76 -11.74
CA ALA A 137 13.77 -51.04 -13.07
C ALA A 137 15.02 -50.17 -13.38
N PRO A 138 15.99 -50.66 -14.15
CA PRO A 138 17.21 -49.93 -14.47
C PRO A 138 16.93 -48.55 -15.04
N ALA A 139 17.59 -47.53 -14.48
CA ALA A 139 17.46 -46.14 -14.93
C ALA A 139 17.86 -46.01 -16.41
N ALA A 140 17.07 -45.24 -17.17
CA ALA A 140 17.37 -44.92 -18.55
C ALA A 140 18.75 -44.24 -18.67
N ALA A 141 19.50 -44.60 -19.73
CA ALA A 141 20.82 -44.08 -19.99
C ALA A 141 20.83 -42.53 -20.03
N PRO A 142 21.89 -41.86 -19.53
CA PRO A 142 21.97 -40.40 -19.52
C PRO A 142 21.85 -39.82 -20.92
N ALA A 143 21.06 -38.76 -21.05
CA ALA A 143 20.98 -37.98 -22.28
C ALA A 143 22.37 -37.39 -22.62
N PRO A 144 22.71 -37.24 -23.93
CA PRO A 144 23.99 -36.67 -24.35
C PRO A 144 24.21 -35.29 -23.74
N ALA A 145 25.45 -35.03 -23.30
CA ALA A 145 25.84 -33.75 -22.71
C ALA A 145 25.56 -32.59 -23.69
N PRO A 146 25.01 -31.45 -23.22
CA PRO A 146 24.77 -30.29 -24.06
C PRO A 146 26.06 -29.77 -24.68
N VAL A 147 26.00 -29.44 -25.97
CA VAL A 147 27.09 -28.84 -26.74
C VAL A 147 27.51 -27.53 -26.06
N PRO A 148 28.82 -27.28 -25.84
CA PRO A 148 29.30 -26.04 -25.24
C PRO A 148 28.79 -24.80 -25.98
N ALA A 149 28.31 -23.82 -25.22
CA ALA A 149 27.86 -22.54 -25.76
C ALA A 149 29.02 -21.82 -26.48
N PRO A 150 28.76 -21.09 -27.59
CA PRO A 150 29.77 -20.31 -28.28
C PRO A 150 30.48 -19.34 -27.33
N ALA A 151 31.80 -19.21 -27.51
CA ALA A 151 32.62 -18.30 -26.71
C ALA A 151 32.09 -16.84 -26.82
N PRO A 152 32.11 -16.06 -25.72
CA PRO A 152 31.69 -14.67 -25.73
C PRO A 152 32.45 -13.85 -26.78
N ALA A 153 31.73 -12.97 -27.47
CA ALA A 153 32.33 -12.00 -28.39
C ALA A 153 33.37 -11.12 -27.65
N PRO A 154 34.46 -10.72 -28.31
CA PRO A 154 35.49 -9.87 -27.70
C PRO A 154 34.91 -8.60 -27.10
N ALA A 155 35.39 -8.22 -25.91
CA ALA A 155 34.98 -7.00 -25.23
C ALA A 155 35.26 -5.76 -26.11
N PRO A 156 34.37 -4.76 -26.14
CA PRO A 156 34.59 -3.51 -26.84
C PRO A 156 35.89 -2.84 -26.40
N ALA A 157 36.61 -2.25 -27.36
CA ALA A 157 37.83 -1.51 -27.09
C ALA A 157 37.57 -0.36 -26.08
N PRO A 158 38.54 -0.04 -25.19
CA PRO A 158 38.41 1.05 -24.24
C PRO A 158 38.05 2.37 -24.91
N ALA A 159 37.09 3.10 -24.33
CA ALA A 159 36.72 4.43 -24.79
C ALA A 159 37.94 5.38 -24.74
N PRO A 160 38.06 6.32 -25.70
CA PRO A 160 39.13 7.31 -25.70
C PRO A 160 39.21 8.08 -24.37
N ALA A 161 40.44 8.37 -23.93
CA ALA A 161 40.68 9.17 -22.73
C ALA A 161 39.97 10.53 -22.83
N PRO A 162 39.38 11.05 -21.73
CA PRO A 162 38.71 12.34 -21.72
C PRO A 162 39.64 13.45 -22.19
N ALA A 163 39.10 14.35 -23.02
CA ALA A 163 39.79 15.58 -23.39
C ALA A 163 40.12 16.42 -22.14
N PRO A 164 41.26 17.15 -22.13
CA PRO A 164 41.64 17.99 -21.01
C PRO A 164 40.55 19.02 -20.67
N VAL A 165 40.25 19.11 -19.38
CA VAL A 165 39.26 20.03 -18.80
C VAL A 165 39.68 21.48 -19.09
N PRO A 166 38.80 22.33 -19.64
CA PRO A 166 39.07 23.75 -19.82
C PRO A 166 39.41 24.43 -18.50
N ALA A 167 40.35 25.38 -18.53
CA ALA A 167 40.71 26.19 -17.38
C ALA A 167 39.47 26.91 -16.78
N PRO A 168 39.40 27.10 -15.44
CA PRO A 168 38.24 27.72 -14.80
C PRO A 168 37.94 29.10 -15.37
N ALA A 169 36.68 29.33 -15.74
CA ALA A 169 36.19 30.66 -16.07
C ALA A 169 36.28 31.59 -14.85
N PRO A 170 36.49 32.91 -15.05
CA PRO A 170 36.49 33.89 -13.96
C PRO A 170 35.23 33.78 -13.10
N ALA A 171 35.42 33.80 -11.78
CA ALA A 171 34.35 33.70 -10.81
C ALA A 171 33.28 34.78 -11.06
N THR A 172 32.05 34.34 -11.28
CA THR A 172 30.87 35.21 -11.23
C THR A 172 30.67 35.72 -9.81
N PRO A 173 30.16 36.96 -9.62
CA PRO A 173 29.80 37.44 -8.30
C PRO A 173 28.70 36.55 -7.73
N SER A 174 29.00 35.91 -6.60
CA SER A 174 28.06 35.10 -5.83
C SER A 174 26.92 35.98 -5.34
N VAL A 175 25.71 35.79 -5.87
CA VAL A 175 24.49 36.21 -5.18
C VAL A 175 24.31 35.26 -3.99
N PRO A 176 24.28 35.76 -2.74
CA PRO A 176 24.03 34.90 -1.59
C PRO A 176 22.63 34.29 -1.68
N ALA A 177 22.49 33.00 -1.38
CA ALA A 177 21.19 32.44 -1.02
C ALA A 177 20.64 33.21 0.20
N PRO A 178 19.34 33.58 0.24
CA PRO A 178 18.79 34.25 1.41
C PRO A 178 18.97 33.36 2.64
N ALA A 179 19.48 33.95 3.72
CA ALA A 179 19.52 33.30 5.03
C ALA A 179 18.10 32.85 5.43
N PRO A 180 17.94 31.72 6.16
CA PRO A 180 16.65 31.33 6.67
C PRO A 180 16.16 32.42 7.62
N ALA A 181 15.17 33.19 7.17
CA ALA A 181 14.56 34.23 7.98
C ALA A 181 13.87 33.57 9.17
N ALA A 182 14.30 33.94 10.37
CA ALA A 182 13.59 33.61 11.59
C ALA A 182 12.15 34.14 11.50
N GLY A 183 11.18 33.24 11.58
CA GLY A 183 9.80 33.57 11.95
C GLY A 183 8.92 34.29 10.92
N THR A 184 9.28 34.32 9.63
CA THR A 184 8.40 34.89 8.60
C THR A 184 7.57 33.79 7.96
N GLN A 185 6.23 33.88 8.06
CA GLN A 185 5.33 33.09 7.22
C GLN A 185 5.76 33.29 5.76
N THR A 186 6.30 32.26 5.14
CA THR A 186 6.71 32.30 3.74
C THR A 186 5.45 32.49 2.91
N ASN A 187 5.30 33.65 2.26
CA ASN A 187 4.47 33.74 1.07
C ASN A 187 5.08 32.79 0.04
N VAL A 188 4.63 31.54 0.05
CA VAL A 188 4.97 30.53 -0.93
C VAL A 188 4.58 31.12 -2.28
N THR A 189 5.55 31.26 -3.17
CA THR A 189 5.33 31.66 -4.55
C THR A 189 4.12 30.93 -5.14
N ASN A 190 3.23 31.62 -5.86
CA ASN A 190 2.04 31.05 -6.52
C ASN A 190 2.35 29.88 -7.51
N SER A 191 3.61 29.53 -7.73
CA SER A 191 4.03 28.42 -8.57
C SER A 191 4.03 27.09 -7.82
N ILE A 192 3.23 26.16 -8.32
CA ILE A 192 3.20 24.75 -7.92
C ILE A 192 4.54 24.09 -8.30
N PRO A 193 5.22 23.40 -7.36
CA PRO A 193 6.38 22.58 -7.69
C PRO A 193 6.03 21.50 -8.72
N THR A 194 6.93 21.23 -9.68
CA THR A 194 6.73 20.15 -10.66
C THR A 194 6.60 18.79 -9.99
N SER A 195 7.39 18.53 -8.95
CA SER A 195 7.26 17.33 -8.12
C SER A 195 7.73 17.56 -6.68
N ILE A 196 7.18 16.77 -5.76
CA ILE A 196 7.55 16.68 -4.34
C ILE A 196 7.66 15.20 -4.00
N VAL A 197 8.81 14.79 -3.46
CA VAL A 197 9.08 13.40 -3.07
C VAL A 197 9.16 13.31 -1.57
N ILE A 198 8.33 12.46 -0.97
CA ILE A 198 8.24 12.27 0.48
C ILE A 198 8.47 10.81 0.80
N ASP A 199 9.58 10.52 1.47
CA ASP A 199 9.86 9.20 2.05
C ASP A 199 9.12 9.01 3.38
N ASN A 200 8.88 7.75 3.73
CA ASN A 200 8.22 7.36 4.98
C ASN A 200 6.88 8.06 5.17
N PHE A 201 6.06 8.08 4.12
CA PHE A 201 4.80 8.81 4.11
C PHE A 201 3.82 8.24 5.15
N TYR A 202 3.38 7.00 5.06
CA TYR A 202 2.57 6.43 6.15
C TYR A 202 3.43 6.10 7.36
N GLU A 203 2.89 6.34 8.56
CA GLU A 203 3.53 5.91 9.80
C GLU A 203 3.55 4.39 9.93
N ASN A 204 2.48 3.72 9.46
CA ASN A 204 2.39 2.27 9.37
C ASN A 204 2.09 1.82 7.93
N PRO A 205 3.11 1.76 7.05
CA PRO A 205 2.91 1.39 5.66
C PRO A 205 2.53 -0.08 5.46
N ASP A 206 2.94 -0.96 6.37
CA ASP A 206 2.59 -2.39 6.33
C ASP A 206 1.09 -2.59 6.53
N PHE A 207 0.47 -1.83 7.43
CA PHE A 207 -0.98 -1.83 7.60
C PHE A 207 -1.68 -1.43 6.29
N VAL A 208 -1.27 -0.32 5.66
CA VAL A 208 -1.91 0.17 4.44
C VAL A 208 -1.74 -0.83 3.29
N ARG A 209 -0.54 -1.40 3.15
CA ARG A 209 -0.26 -2.46 2.18
C ARG A 209 -1.14 -3.68 2.43
N ASN A 210 -1.15 -4.21 3.65
CA ASN A 210 -1.92 -5.41 3.99
C ASN A 210 -3.42 -5.18 3.77
N PHE A 211 -3.93 -3.99 4.13
CA PHE A 211 -5.29 -3.59 3.82
C PHE A 211 -5.55 -3.58 2.31
N ALA A 212 -4.69 -2.91 1.53
CA ALA A 212 -4.79 -2.87 0.07
C ALA A 212 -4.83 -4.28 -0.54
N LEU A 213 -4.02 -5.21 -0.04
CA LEU A 213 -4.00 -6.60 -0.53
C LEU A 213 -5.31 -7.36 -0.23
N THR A 214 -6.08 -6.97 0.78
CA THR A 214 -7.43 -7.53 1.03
C THR A 214 -8.51 -6.97 0.12
N CYS A 215 -8.27 -5.82 -0.52
CA CYS A 215 -9.24 -5.19 -1.38
C CYS A 215 -9.50 -6.01 -2.66
N ASN A 216 -10.71 -5.84 -3.20
CA ASN A 216 -11.08 -6.39 -4.49
C ASN A 216 -10.60 -5.46 -5.61
N PHE A 217 -9.83 -6.00 -6.55
CA PHE A 217 -9.29 -5.27 -7.70
C PHE A 217 -10.00 -5.71 -8.97
N GLN A 218 -10.43 -4.74 -9.76
CA GLN A 218 -11.15 -4.94 -11.00
C GLN A 218 -10.28 -4.58 -12.21
N ASP A 219 -10.56 -5.25 -13.32
CA ASP A 219 -9.98 -4.92 -14.61
C ASP A 219 -10.73 -3.74 -15.23
N HIS A 220 -9.99 -2.70 -15.62
CA HIS A 220 -10.54 -1.53 -16.33
C HIS A 220 -9.76 -1.29 -17.63
N PRO A 221 -9.85 -2.20 -18.60
CA PRO A 221 -8.95 -2.24 -19.76
C PRO A 221 -8.99 -0.98 -20.63
N ASN A 222 -10.07 -0.20 -20.55
CA ASN A 222 -10.29 1.01 -21.36
C ASN A 222 -9.69 2.28 -20.74
N TYR A 223 -9.33 2.26 -19.46
CA TYR A 223 -8.99 3.49 -18.72
C TYR A 223 -7.57 3.49 -18.18
N HIS A 224 -7.05 2.34 -17.76
CA HIS A 224 -5.70 2.23 -17.23
C HIS A 224 -5.17 0.81 -17.39
N LYS A 225 -3.86 0.65 -17.16
CA LYS A 225 -3.20 -0.67 -17.13
C LYS A 225 -3.23 -1.25 -15.72
N GLY A 226 -3.07 -2.57 -15.62
CA GLY A 226 -3.24 -3.27 -14.36
C GLY A 226 -4.67 -3.24 -13.82
N LYS A 227 -4.83 -3.60 -12.55
CA LYS A 227 -6.13 -3.69 -11.87
C LYS A 227 -6.23 -2.67 -10.76
N ARG A 228 -7.43 -2.11 -10.53
CA ARG A 228 -7.67 -1.04 -9.56
C ARG A 228 -8.89 -1.34 -8.70
N THR A 229 -8.94 -0.80 -7.49
CA THR A 229 -10.15 -0.83 -6.66
C THR A 229 -11.17 0.20 -7.16
N ASP A 230 -12.44 -0.19 -7.26
CA ASP A 230 -13.53 0.77 -7.53
C ASP A 230 -13.73 1.76 -6.36
N GLN A 231 -13.46 1.30 -5.15
CA GLN A 231 -13.54 2.11 -3.94
C GLN A 231 -12.27 2.96 -3.76
N CYS A 232 -12.48 4.22 -3.38
CA CYS A 232 -11.45 5.12 -2.90
C CYS A 232 -11.27 4.96 -1.38
N TYR A 233 -10.04 4.81 -0.92
CA TYR A 233 -9.71 4.72 0.49
C TYR A 233 -8.93 5.96 0.92
N ARG A 234 -9.61 6.90 1.54
CA ARG A 234 -9.02 8.14 2.06
C ARG A 234 -9.00 8.04 3.58
N PHE A 235 -7.87 7.58 4.13
CA PHE A 235 -7.72 7.45 5.58
C PHE A 235 -7.88 8.80 6.28
N ALA A 236 -8.38 8.79 7.52
CA ALA A 236 -8.53 10.00 8.31
C ALA A 236 -7.19 10.76 8.45
N GLY A 237 -7.23 12.09 8.38
CA GLY A 237 -6.04 12.94 8.46
C GLY A 237 -5.22 13.04 7.17
N LEU A 238 -5.57 12.27 6.13
CA LEU A 238 -4.78 12.22 4.90
C LEU A 238 -4.83 13.56 4.17
N LYS A 239 -6.02 14.15 4.01
CA LYS A 239 -6.18 15.45 3.34
C LYS A 239 -5.33 16.51 4.03
N GLU A 240 -5.42 16.60 5.36
CA GLU A 240 -4.73 17.57 6.19
C GLU A 240 -3.21 17.41 6.08
N ARG A 241 -2.74 16.16 5.99
CA ARG A 241 -1.32 15.88 5.77
C ARG A 241 -0.85 16.35 4.39
N PHE A 242 -1.62 16.10 3.32
CA PHE A 242 -1.29 16.62 2.00
C PHE A 242 -1.30 18.15 1.99
N GLU A 243 -2.30 18.79 2.59
CA GLU A 243 -2.37 20.26 2.74
C GLU A 243 -1.13 20.82 3.44
N LYS A 244 -0.67 20.16 4.51
CA LYS A 244 0.56 20.53 5.23
C LYS A 244 1.81 20.38 4.36
N LEU A 245 1.90 19.34 3.53
CA LEU A 245 3.04 19.10 2.64
C LEU A 245 3.11 20.11 1.49
N VAL A 246 1.96 20.45 0.89
CA VAL A 246 1.89 21.40 -0.23
C VAL A 246 1.80 22.85 0.22
N GLY A 247 1.51 23.10 1.51
CA GLY A 247 1.39 24.44 2.09
C GLY A 247 0.14 25.19 1.64
N ARG A 248 -0.86 24.51 1.07
CA ARG A 248 -2.11 25.10 0.53
C ARG A 248 -3.30 24.19 0.83
N LYS A 249 -4.49 24.80 0.88
CA LYS A 249 -5.74 24.07 1.04
C LYS A 249 -6.08 23.27 -0.21
N ILE A 250 -6.63 22.09 0.00
CA ILE A 250 -7.01 21.17 -1.06
C ILE A 250 -8.50 21.31 -1.35
N VAL A 251 -8.81 21.52 -2.63
CA VAL A 251 -10.16 21.45 -3.19
C VAL A 251 -10.31 20.22 -4.06
N ASN A 252 -11.55 19.86 -4.38
CA ASN A 252 -11.88 18.72 -5.24
C ASN A 252 -11.37 17.35 -4.74
N TRP A 253 -11.05 17.24 -3.44
CA TRP A 253 -10.57 16.01 -2.81
C TRP A 253 -11.47 14.80 -3.10
N GLU A 254 -12.78 15.00 -3.07
CA GLU A 254 -13.75 13.92 -3.28
C GLU A 254 -14.34 13.89 -4.69
N LYS A 255 -14.08 14.94 -5.48
CA LYS A 255 -14.59 15.09 -6.84
C LYS A 255 -14.05 14.00 -7.77
N TYR A 256 -12.80 13.60 -7.57
CA TYR A 256 -12.13 12.62 -8.41
C TYR A 256 -12.35 11.22 -7.86
N GLY A 257 -13.13 10.41 -8.60
CA GLY A 257 -13.51 9.03 -8.25
C GLY A 257 -12.35 8.03 -8.21
N THR A 258 -11.13 8.46 -8.49
CA THR A 258 -9.90 7.67 -8.39
C THR A 258 -8.97 8.14 -7.26
N ASN A 259 -9.27 9.28 -6.62
CA ASN A 259 -8.45 9.82 -5.54
C ASN A 259 -8.56 8.94 -4.29
N GLY A 260 -7.54 8.17 -3.99
CA GLY A 260 -7.47 7.21 -2.88
C GLY A 260 -7.61 5.74 -3.29
N CYS A 261 -7.80 5.43 -4.58
CA CYS A 261 -7.85 4.04 -5.06
C CYS A 261 -6.49 3.35 -4.94
N PHE A 262 -6.50 2.04 -4.68
CA PHE A 262 -5.32 1.20 -4.85
C PHE A 262 -5.29 0.64 -6.27
N GLN A 263 -4.10 0.51 -6.82
CA GLN A 263 -3.87 -0.11 -8.12
C GLN A 263 -2.60 -0.95 -8.07
N PHE A 264 -2.59 -2.04 -8.82
CA PHE A 264 -1.36 -2.75 -9.11
C PHE A 264 -1.20 -3.04 -10.60
N CYS A 265 0.04 -3.05 -11.05
CA CYS A 265 0.45 -3.50 -12.38
C CYS A 265 1.52 -4.58 -12.24
N ILE A 266 1.63 -5.46 -13.23
CA ILE A 266 2.56 -6.59 -13.24
C ILE A 266 3.53 -6.50 -14.42
N GLY A 267 4.61 -7.28 -14.37
CA GLY A 267 5.55 -7.38 -15.48
C GLY A 267 4.86 -7.77 -16.78
N GLY A 268 5.21 -7.09 -17.87
CA GLY A 268 4.60 -7.27 -19.18
C GLY A 268 3.43 -6.33 -19.48
N ASP A 269 2.88 -5.64 -18.48
CA ASP A 269 1.92 -4.56 -18.72
C ASP A 269 2.56 -3.44 -19.57
N GLN A 270 1.80 -2.87 -20.50
CA GLN A 270 2.29 -1.78 -21.35
C GLN A 270 2.34 -0.46 -20.58
N LEU A 271 3.34 0.38 -20.86
CA LEU A 271 3.41 1.74 -20.32
C LEU A 271 2.43 2.65 -21.04
N VAL A 272 1.79 3.55 -20.27
CA VAL A 272 0.87 4.56 -20.79
C VAL A 272 1.45 5.94 -20.53
N TYR A 273 1.80 6.63 -21.61
CA TYR A 273 2.26 8.01 -21.61
C TYR A 273 1.04 8.92 -21.75
N HIS A 274 0.81 9.78 -20.76
CA HIS A 274 -0.35 10.66 -20.72
C HIS A 274 -0.08 11.88 -19.86
N HIS A 275 -1.05 12.79 -19.84
CA HIS A 275 -1.18 13.77 -18.78
C HIS A 275 -2.64 13.75 -18.31
N ASP A 276 -2.87 14.24 -17.10
CA ASP A 276 -4.20 14.29 -16.52
C ASP A 276 -4.82 15.69 -16.63
N GLY A 277 -6.11 15.78 -16.30
CA GLY A 277 -6.84 17.05 -16.20
C GLY A 277 -6.76 17.70 -14.82
N GLN A 278 -6.37 16.95 -13.78
CA GLN A 278 -6.22 17.47 -12.42
C GLN A 278 -4.96 18.33 -12.27
N GLN A 279 -4.88 19.11 -11.20
CA GLN A 279 -3.70 19.91 -10.92
C GLN A 279 -2.57 19.09 -10.30
N TYR A 280 -2.88 18.22 -9.33
CA TYR A 280 -1.91 17.30 -8.72
C TYR A 280 -2.30 15.85 -8.91
N ALA A 281 -1.28 15.04 -9.15
CA ALA A 281 -1.32 13.59 -9.06
C ALA A 281 -0.33 13.12 -7.99
N GLY A 282 -0.68 12.02 -7.33
CA GLY A 282 0.15 11.39 -6.31
C GLY A 282 0.21 9.89 -6.52
N VAL A 283 1.42 9.34 -6.44
CA VAL A 283 1.66 7.89 -6.43
C VAL A 283 2.40 7.54 -5.17
N LEU A 284 1.78 6.74 -4.30
CA LEU A 284 2.42 6.19 -3.13
C LEU A 284 2.73 4.70 -3.34
N TYR A 285 4.01 4.34 -3.26
CA TYR A 285 4.43 2.96 -3.48
C TYR A 285 4.25 2.08 -2.25
N LEU A 286 3.68 0.90 -2.46
CA LEU A 286 3.30 -0.03 -1.39
C LEU A 286 3.89 -1.43 -1.57
N THR A 287 4.88 -1.62 -2.47
CA THR A 287 5.59 -2.89 -2.61
C THR A 287 6.98 -2.81 -1.95
N PRO A 288 7.23 -3.60 -0.88
CA PRO A 288 8.56 -3.72 -0.28
C PRO A 288 9.58 -4.25 -1.28
N ASP A 289 10.82 -3.78 -1.18
CA ASP A 289 11.96 -4.22 -1.99
C ASP A 289 11.71 -4.20 -3.51
N ALA A 290 10.82 -3.32 -3.97
CA ALA A 290 10.55 -3.11 -5.37
C ALA A 290 11.82 -2.67 -6.11
N PRO A 291 12.02 -3.09 -7.38
CA PRO A 291 13.10 -2.55 -8.21
C PRO A 291 13.00 -1.01 -8.27
N PRO A 292 14.03 -0.26 -7.83
CA PRO A 292 13.94 1.20 -7.76
C PRO A 292 13.65 1.84 -9.13
N GLN A 293 14.06 1.20 -10.22
CA GLN A 293 13.78 1.63 -11.58
C GLN A 293 12.32 1.49 -12.02
N ALA A 294 11.42 0.92 -11.22
CA ALA A 294 9.99 0.75 -11.52
C ALA A 294 9.11 1.89 -10.98
N GLY A 295 9.65 3.11 -11.01
CA GLY A 295 9.09 4.30 -10.41
C GLY A 295 8.11 5.07 -11.29
N THR A 296 8.18 6.40 -11.21
CA THR A 296 7.40 7.35 -12.00
C THR A 296 8.35 8.25 -12.77
N ASN A 297 8.10 8.38 -14.06
CA ASN A 297 8.88 9.20 -14.98
C ASN A 297 8.05 10.42 -15.40
N LEU A 298 8.72 11.58 -15.46
CA LEU A 298 8.18 12.79 -16.06
C LEU A 298 8.91 13.05 -17.39
N TYR A 299 8.16 13.53 -18.37
CA TYR A 299 8.61 13.70 -19.74
C TYR A 299 8.30 15.09 -20.28
N ARG A 300 8.96 15.42 -21.39
CA ARG A 300 8.52 16.48 -22.30
C ARG A 300 8.27 15.93 -23.68
N SER A 301 7.38 16.57 -24.43
CA SER A 301 7.17 16.24 -25.84
C SER A 301 8.40 16.62 -26.67
N LYS A 302 8.84 15.73 -27.57
CA LYS A 302 9.86 16.06 -28.56
C LYS A 302 9.37 17.05 -29.61
N TYR A 303 8.06 17.14 -29.84
CA TYR A 303 7.46 18.09 -30.77
C TYR A 303 7.42 19.50 -30.18
N THR A 304 6.76 19.70 -29.03
CA THR A 304 6.58 21.05 -28.45
C THR A 304 7.75 21.49 -27.57
N LYS A 305 8.62 20.57 -27.15
CA LYS A 305 9.68 20.76 -26.14
C LYS A 305 9.15 21.17 -24.76
N LYS A 306 7.85 21.01 -24.51
CA LYS A 306 7.17 21.32 -23.24
C LYS A 306 6.84 20.04 -22.48
N MET A 307 6.86 20.14 -21.15
CA MET A 307 6.38 19.07 -20.26
C MET A 307 4.85 19.03 -20.17
N LYS A 308 4.20 20.19 -20.27
CA LYS A 308 2.74 20.31 -20.28
C LYS A 308 2.20 20.41 -21.70
N VAL A 309 1.04 19.81 -21.93
CA VAL A 309 0.38 19.75 -23.24
C VAL A 309 -0.88 20.61 -23.20
N SER A 310 -0.98 21.57 -24.13
CA SER A 310 -2.23 22.30 -24.31
C SER A 310 -3.23 21.50 -25.16
N GLY A 311 -4.53 21.74 -24.98
CA GLY A 311 -5.58 21.03 -25.73
C GLY A 311 -5.42 21.13 -27.26
N ALA A 312 -4.92 22.25 -27.76
CA ALA A 312 -4.67 22.44 -29.20
C ALA A 312 -3.49 21.61 -29.73
N GLU A 313 -2.51 21.28 -28.87
CA GLU A 313 -1.31 20.52 -29.25
C GLU A 313 -1.49 19.00 -29.01
N HIS A 314 -2.52 18.58 -28.27
CA HIS A 314 -2.70 17.19 -27.81
C HIS A 314 -2.63 16.16 -28.95
N GLY A 315 -3.34 16.39 -30.05
CA GLY A 315 -3.35 15.46 -31.19
C GLY A 315 -1.98 15.27 -31.84
N GLN A 316 -1.11 16.28 -31.81
CA GLN A 316 0.25 16.18 -32.35
C GLN A 316 1.20 15.51 -31.37
N VAL A 317 1.06 15.82 -30.08
CA VAL A 317 1.90 15.23 -29.02
C VAL A 317 1.65 13.73 -28.89
N PHE A 318 0.40 13.28 -29.01
CA PHE A 318 0.00 11.87 -28.89
C PHE A 318 -0.46 11.27 -30.23
N LYS A 319 0.10 11.73 -31.36
CA LYS A 319 -0.29 11.29 -32.72
C LYS A 319 -0.19 9.77 -32.94
N ASN A 320 0.73 9.09 -32.23
CA ASN A 320 0.93 7.64 -32.29
C ASN A 320 0.21 6.89 -31.14
N GLY A 321 -0.69 7.57 -30.44
CA GLY A 321 -1.38 7.05 -29.25
C GLY A 321 -0.56 7.18 -27.97
N TYR A 322 -0.99 6.47 -26.93
CA TYR A 322 -0.48 6.60 -25.56
C TYR A 322 0.56 5.54 -25.16
N LEU A 323 0.96 4.65 -26.08
CA LEU A 323 1.87 3.54 -25.79
C LEU A 323 3.26 3.72 -26.43
N ASP A 324 3.41 4.75 -27.27
CA ASP A 324 4.64 5.04 -27.99
C ASP A 324 5.52 6.02 -27.21
N SER A 325 6.63 5.51 -26.69
CA SER A 325 7.62 6.29 -25.95
C SER A 325 8.47 7.21 -26.84
N THR A 326 8.51 6.98 -28.15
CA THR A 326 9.50 7.60 -29.04
C THR A 326 9.27 9.10 -29.24
N GLU A 327 8.06 9.59 -28.96
CA GLU A 327 7.66 11.00 -29.06
C GLU A 327 8.06 11.84 -27.82
N PHE A 328 8.65 11.23 -26.80
CA PHE A 328 8.94 11.86 -25.51
C PHE A 328 10.42 11.83 -25.16
N ASP A 329 10.93 12.94 -24.60
CA ASP A 329 12.22 12.98 -23.91
C ASP A 329 11.97 12.76 -22.42
N LEU A 330 12.70 11.83 -21.81
CA LEU A 330 12.70 11.65 -20.35
C LEU A 330 13.34 12.86 -19.69
N VAL A 331 12.67 13.42 -18.67
CA VAL A 331 13.15 14.60 -17.93
C VAL A 331 13.55 14.19 -16.52
N ASP A 332 12.63 13.60 -15.76
CA ASP A 332 12.84 13.21 -14.37
C ASP A 332 12.44 11.75 -14.14
N VAL A 333 13.14 11.11 -13.19
CA VAL A 333 12.86 9.75 -12.73
C VAL A 333 12.78 9.76 -11.22
N VAL A 334 11.65 9.34 -10.67
CA VAL A 334 11.48 9.14 -9.23
C VAL A 334 11.29 7.67 -8.94
N GLY A 335 12.28 7.08 -8.25
CA GLY A 335 12.34 5.64 -8.02
C GLY A 335 11.21 5.09 -7.15
N ASN A 336 10.89 3.82 -7.37
CA ASN A 336 9.93 3.05 -6.57
C ASN A 336 10.57 2.61 -5.26
N VAL A 337 10.30 3.37 -4.21
CA VAL A 337 10.78 3.09 -2.85
C VAL A 337 9.57 2.85 -1.97
N TYR A 338 9.60 1.78 -1.18
CA TYR A 338 8.48 1.44 -0.31
C TYR A 338 8.14 2.60 0.62
N ASN A 339 6.84 2.94 0.72
CA ASN A 339 6.33 4.06 1.51
C ASN A 339 6.78 5.46 1.04
N ARG A 340 7.26 5.60 -0.20
CA ARG A 340 7.50 6.90 -0.84
C ARG A 340 6.26 7.39 -1.56
N LEU A 341 5.86 8.62 -1.24
CA LEU A 341 4.87 9.39 -1.99
C LEU A 341 5.60 10.28 -3.01
N VAL A 342 5.16 10.19 -4.26
CA VAL A 342 5.57 11.11 -5.33
C VAL A 342 4.36 11.95 -5.70
N LEU A 343 4.37 13.22 -5.31
CA LEU A 343 3.41 14.22 -5.76
C LEU A 343 3.99 14.96 -6.96
N PHE A 344 3.19 15.25 -7.96
CA PHE A 344 3.62 16.00 -9.12
C PHE A 344 2.46 16.72 -9.81
N ASP A 345 2.81 17.69 -10.62
CA ASP A 345 1.87 18.41 -11.47
C ASP A 345 1.28 17.44 -12.51
N ALA A 346 -0.01 17.12 -12.38
CA ALA A 346 -0.61 16.04 -13.16
C ALA A 346 -0.72 16.38 -14.67
N GLN A 347 -0.60 17.66 -15.01
CA GLN A 347 -0.65 18.14 -16.40
C GLN A 347 0.69 17.96 -17.14
N VAL A 348 1.74 17.56 -16.42
CA VAL A 348 3.01 17.14 -17.02
C VAL A 348 2.85 15.75 -17.63
N ILE A 349 3.47 15.51 -18.79
CA ILE A 349 3.49 14.18 -19.41
C ILE A 349 4.22 13.22 -18.48
N HIS A 350 3.58 12.11 -18.13
CA HIS A 350 4.14 11.14 -17.20
C HIS A 350 3.74 9.70 -17.55
N ALA A 351 4.51 8.76 -17.03
CA ALA A 351 4.26 7.32 -17.13
C ALA A 351 4.97 6.59 -15.98
N ALA A 352 4.57 5.35 -15.71
CA ALA A 352 5.42 4.44 -14.94
C ALA A 352 6.73 4.18 -15.72
N SER A 353 7.83 3.95 -15.01
CA SER A 353 9.12 3.67 -15.65
C SER A 353 9.18 2.26 -16.25
N THR A 354 8.63 1.27 -15.53
CA THR A 354 8.45 -0.12 -15.92
C THR A 354 7.54 -0.80 -14.90
N TYR A 355 7.10 -2.02 -15.18
CA TYR A 355 6.39 -2.88 -14.24
C TYR A 355 7.16 -4.17 -13.98
N PHE A 356 6.85 -4.83 -12.86
CA PHE A 356 7.53 -6.03 -12.38
C PHE A 356 6.56 -6.93 -11.63
N GLY A 357 7.02 -8.13 -11.26
CA GLY A 357 6.20 -9.11 -10.56
C GLY A 357 5.12 -9.74 -11.45
N THR A 358 4.29 -10.56 -10.84
CA THR A 358 3.25 -11.38 -11.50
C THR A 358 1.90 -11.32 -10.79
N THR A 359 1.85 -10.81 -9.55
CA THR A 359 0.63 -10.71 -8.72
C THR A 359 0.56 -9.37 -8.00
N LYS A 360 -0.54 -9.06 -7.32
CA LYS A 360 -0.68 -7.85 -6.49
C LYS A 360 0.28 -7.82 -5.29
N GLU A 361 0.71 -8.99 -4.83
CA GLU A 361 1.65 -9.14 -3.72
C GLU A 361 3.08 -8.79 -4.14
N ASN A 362 3.52 -9.18 -5.33
CA ASN A 362 4.92 -8.99 -5.76
C ASN A 362 5.09 -8.00 -6.92
N GLY A 363 4.00 -7.42 -7.45
CA GLY A 363 4.00 -6.44 -8.51
C GLY A 363 4.08 -5.00 -8.03
N ARG A 364 3.90 -4.03 -8.94
CA ARG A 364 3.90 -2.60 -8.61
C ARG A 364 2.56 -2.23 -7.99
N LEU A 365 2.40 -2.37 -6.68
CA LEU A 365 1.23 -1.94 -5.90
C LEU A 365 1.42 -0.51 -5.41
N PHE A 366 0.41 0.34 -5.62
CA PHE A 366 0.45 1.75 -5.23
C PHE A 366 -0.94 2.30 -4.91
N GLN A 367 -0.97 3.40 -4.18
CA GLN A 367 -2.17 4.20 -3.96
C GLN A 367 -2.10 5.48 -4.79
N LEU A 368 -3.21 5.83 -5.44
CA LEU A 368 -3.34 7.00 -6.28
C LEU A 368 -3.97 8.17 -5.54
N PHE A 369 -3.51 9.38 -5.82
CA PHE A 369 -4.10 10.60 -5.32
C PHE A 369 -4.28 11.63 -6.43
N PHE A 370 -5.39 12.36 -6.39
CA PHE A 370 -5.72 13.42 -7.34
C PHE A 370 -6.49 14.53 -6.65
N PHE A 371 -6.04 15.77 -6.81
CA PHE A 371 -6.69 16.92 -6.18
C PHE A 371 -6.22 18.23 -6.81
N ASP A 372 -6.91 19.32 -6.46
CA ASP A 372 -6.50 20.68 -6.83
C ASP A 372 -6.28 21.54 -5.58
N LEU A 373 -5.66 22.71 -5.75
CA LEU A 373 -5.37 23.63 -4.65
C LEU A 373 -6.21 24.92 -4.79
N GLU A 374 -6.57 25.53 -3.66
CA GLU A 374 -7.20 26.87 -3.60
C GLU A 374 -6.31 27.97 -4.14
#